data_AF-A0A165GS93-F1
#
_entry.id   AF-A0A165GS93-F1
#
_cell.length_a   1.000
_cell.length_b   1.000
_cell.length_c   1.000
_cell.angle_alpha   90.00
_cell.angle_beta   90.00
_cell.angle_gamma   90.00
#
_symmetry.space_group_name_H-M   'P 1'
#
loop_
_entity.id
_entity.type
_entity.pdbx_description
1 polymer ?
#
loop_
_entity_poly.entity_id
_entity_poly.type
_entity_poly.pdbx_seq_one_letter_code
_entity_poly.pdbx_strand_id
1 'polypeptide(L)'
;MHHVLLLNELLLQLLQVLCEDDLRALAVLARTCLSFSQPALEILWESLDNPSPVVQLFPDDSWTVAYHLYSRKRCLVRAVRYLALSRRLLHSRNSQGFSIL
;
A
#
# COMPACT_ATOMS: atom_id res chain seq x y z
N MET A 1 -34.98 10.80 14.69
CA MET A 1 -34.32 10.90 13.38
C MET A 1 -33.55 12.22 13.36
N HIS A 2 -32.28 12.22 13.77
CA HIS A 2 -31.47 13.44 13.82
C HIS A 2 -31.05 13.83 12.40
N HIS A 3 -31.56 14.96 11.90
CA HIS A 3 -31.28 15.50 10.56
C HIS A 3 -29.79 15.63 10.20
N VAL A 4 -28.91 15.61 11.20
CA VAL A 4 -27.45 15.69 11.03
C VAL A 4 -26.88 14.44 10.36
N LEU A 5 -27.48 13.26 10.55
CA LEU A 5 -27.01 12.00 9.96
C LEU A 5 -27.37 11.88 8.46
N LEU A 6 -28.47 12.50 8.03
CA LEU A 6 -28.89 12.50 6.62
C LEU A 6 -27.87 13.21 5.71
N LEU A 7 -27.15 14.20 6.24
CA LEU A 7 -26.13 14.90 5.46
C LEU A 7 -24.96 13.96 5.11
N ASN A 8 -24.56 13.09 6.04
CA ASN A 8 -23.49 12.12 5.79
C ASN A 8 -23.91 11.02 4.80
N GLU A 9 -25.15 10.52 4.90
CA GLU A 9 -25.65 9.50 3.97
C GLU A 9 -25.74 10.04 2.53
N LEU A 10 -26.27 11.25 2.36
CA LEU A 10 -26.33 11.90 1.05
C LEU A 10 -24.93 12.19 0.49
N LEU A 11 -24.01 12.60 1.36
CA LEU A 11 -22.61 12.82 0.99
C LEU A 11 -21.95 11.53 0.48
N LEU A 12 -22.13 10.41 1.19
CA LEU A 12 -21.60 9.12 0.77
C LEU A 12 -22.21 8.68 -0.57
N GLN A 13 -23.52 8.84 -0.77
CA GLN A 13 -24.16 8.54 -2.05
C GLN A 13 -23.58 9.37 -3.20
N LEU A 14 -23.35 10.67 -2.99
CA LEU A 14 -22.74 11.53 -4.02
C LEU A 14 -21.31 11.10 -4.34
N LEU A 15 -20.49 10.80 -3.33
CA LEU A 15 -19.11 10.35 -3.53
C LEU A 15 -19.06 8.98 -4.23
N GLN A 16 -20.02 8.11 -3.95
CA GLN A 16 -20.10 6.78 -4.56
C GLN A 16 -20.51 6.86 -6.03
N VAL A 17 -21.45 7.73 -6.39
CA VAL A 17 -21.76 8.02 -7.80
C VAL A 17 -20.54 8.61 -8.51
N LEU A 18 -19.85 9.56 -7.88
CA LEU A 18 -18.62 10.13 -8.43
C LEU A 18 -17.49 9.10 -8.59
N CYS A 19 -17.44 8.06 -7.75
CA CYS A 19 -16.45 7.00 -7.88
C CYS A 19 -16.60 6.22 -9.20
N GLU A 20 -17.84 5.98 -9.62
CA GLU A 20 -18.14 5.26 -10.87
C GLU A 20 -17.88 6.14 -12.11
N ASP A 21 -18.15 7.45 -12.02
CA ASP A 21 -18.07 8.36 -13.18
C ASP A 21 -16.72 9.10 -13.31
N ASP A 22 -16.13 9.60 -12.20
CA ASP A 22 -14.92 10.43 -12.21
C ASP A 22 -14.09 10.32 -10.92
N LEU A 23 -13.24 9.29 -10.86
CA LEU A 23 -12.24 9.09 -9.80
C LEU A 23 -11.30 10.29 -9.61
N ARG A 24 -11.07 11.13 -10.63
CA ARG A 24 -10.18 12.30 -10.50
C ARG A 24 -10.87 13.40 -9.71
N ALA A 25 -12.15 13.64 -9.96
CA ALA A 25 -12.96 14.57 -9.16
C ALA A 25 -12.99 14.13 -7.69
N LEU A 26 -13.14 12.83 -7.43
CA LEU A 26 -13.08 12.25 -6.09
C LEU A 26 -11.72 12.52 -5.41
N ALA A 27 -10.61 12.33 -6.13
CA ALA A 27 -9.26 12.61 -5.62
C ALA A 27 -8.98 14.11 -5.41
N VAL A 28 -9.65 14.99 -6.14
CA VAL A 28 -9.60 16.44 -5.88
C VAL A 28 -10.36 16.75 -4.60
N LEU A 29 -11.58 16.25 -4.42
CA LEU A 29 -12.39 16.44 -3.22
C LEU A 29 -11.68 15.95 -1.96
N ALA A 30 -11.04 14.78 -2.05
CA ALA A 30 -10.26 14.20 -0.96
C ALA A 30 -9.13 15.11 -0.46
N ARG A 31 -8.56 15.94 -1.35
CA ARG A 31 -7.42 16.83 -1.06
C ARG A 31 -7.82 18.25 -0.70
N THR A 32 -8.97 18.74 -1.16
CA THR A 32 -9.36 20.16 -1.03
C THR A 32 -10.28 20.43 0.14
N CYS A 33 -11.04 19.45 0.63
CA CYS A 33 -12.01 19.66 1.71
C CYS A 33 -11.84 18.65 2.84
N LEU A 34 -11.61 19.15 4.06
CA LEU A 34 -11.45 18.33 5.27
C LEU A 34 -12.69 17.46 5.56
N SER A 35 -13.90 17.97 5.32
CA SER A 35 -15.14 17.23 5.57
C SER A 35 -15.37 16.09 4.57
N PHE A 36 -14.88 16.23 3.34
CA PHE A 36 -14.96 15.18 2.31
C PHE A 36 -13.70 14.29 2.29
N SER A 37 -12.60 14.72 2.91
CA SER A 37 -11.31 14.05 2.89
C SER A 37 -11.39 12.59 3.31
N GLN A 38 -11.90 12.35 4.52
CA GLN A 38 -12.01 11.01 5.11
C GLN A 38 -12.90 10.08 4.25
N PRO A 39 -14.18 10.42 3.97
CA PRO A 39 -15.04 9.52 3.20
C PRO A 39 -14.60 9.36 1.74
N ALA A 40 -14.05 10.39 1.11
CA ALA A 40 -13.55 10.28 -0.27
C ALA A 40 -12.30 9.40 -0.36
N LEU A 41 -11.40 9.48 0.65
CA LEU A 41 -10.25 8.59 0.73
C LEU A 41 -10.65 7.14 0.92
N GLU A 42 -11.61 6.85 1.80
CA GLU A 42 -12.10 5.48 2.03
C GLU A 42 -12.62 4.86 0.73
N ILE A 43 -13.45 5.59 -0.02
CA ILE A 43 -13.97 5.15 -1.32
C ILE A 43 -12.84 5.00 -2.36
N LEU A 44 -11.89 5.94 -2.42
CA LEU A 44 -10.73 5.86 -3.31
C LEU A 44 -9.89 4.60 -3.06
N TRP A 45 -9.64 4.28 -1.79
CA TRP A 45 -8.88 3.09 -1.42
C TRP A 45 -9.62 1.80 -1.76
N GLU A 46 -10.94 1.78 -1.61
CA GLU A 46 -11.78 0.63 -1.97
C GLU A 46 -11.82 0.39 -3.48
N SER A 47 -11.86 1.47 -4.27
CA SER A 47 -11.87 1.42 -5.75
C SER A 47 -10.54 0.96 -6.38
N LEU A 48 -9.47 0.84 -5.60
CA LEU A 48 -8.12 0.67 -6.14
C LEU A 48 -7.80 -0.81 -6.41
N ASP A 49 -7.94 -1.25 -7.67
CA ASP A 49 -7.66 -2.63 -8.11
C ASP A 49 -6.26 -3.14 -7.73
N ASN A 50 -5.28 -2.22 -7.71
CA ASN A 50 -3.90 -2.53 -7.41
C ASN A 50 -3.28 -1.43 -6.55
N PRO A 51 -3.00 -1.69 -5.26
CA PRO A 51 -2.32 -0.74 -4.37
C PRO A 51 -0.81 -0.63 -4.62
N SER A 52 -0.25 -1.43 -5.52
CA SER A 52 1.18 -1.42 -5.79
C SER A 52 1.81 -0.06 -6.10
N PRO A 53 1.25 0.79 -6.98
CA PRO A 53 1.85 2.08 -7.27
C PRO A 53 1.88 3.00 -6.05
N VAL A 54 0.94 2.87 -5.10
CA VAL A 54 0.98 3.64 -3.85
C VAL A 54 2.06 3.10 -2.91
N VAL A 55 2.18 1.78 -2.79
CA VAL A 55 3.24 1.15 -1.98
C VAL A 55 4.63 1.50 -2.50
N GLN A 56 4.79 1.67 -3.81
CA GLN A 56 6.05 2.08 -4.43
C GLN A 56 6.47 3.52 -4.13
N LEU A 57 5.58 4.36 -3.61
CA LEU A 57 5.89 5.73 -3.19
C LEU A 57 6.50 5.78 -1.77
N PHE A 58 6.43 4.69 -1.01
CA PHE A 58 7.08 4.61 0.30
C PHE A 58 8.59 4.40 0.13
N PRO A 59 9.40 4.76 1.15
CA PRO A 59 10.85 4.56 1.12
C PRO A 59 11.27 3.13 0.73
N ASP A 60 12.38 3.00 0.02
CA ASP A 60 12.86 1.72 -0.56
C ASP A 60 13.05 0.60 0.47
N ASP A 61 13.23 0.94 1.75
CA ASP A 61 13.42 -0.02 2.84
C ASP A 61 12.10 -0.50 3.47
N SER A 62 10.95 0.03 3.04
CA SER A 62 9.63 -0.28 3.61
C SER A 62 8.86 -1.35 2.83
N TRP A 63 9.23 -1.64 1.58
CA TRP A 63 8.57 -2.62 0.71
C TRP A 63 9.56 -3.40 -0.15
N THR A 64 9.14 -4.57 -0.63
CA THR A 64 9.91 -5.36 -1.61
C THR A 64 8.96 -6.13 -2.53
N VAL A 65 9.41 -6.41 -3.76
CA VAL A 65 8.66 -7.23 -4.72
C VAL A 65 9.07 -8.68 -4.54
N ALA A 66 8.12 -9.52 -4.14
CA ALA A 66 8.33 -10.97 -4.12
C ALA A 66 7.80 -11.60 -5.40
N TYR A 67 8.60 -12.47 -6.00
CA TYR A 67 8.17 -13.34 -7.09
C TYR A 67 7.85 -14.72 -6.52
N HIS A 68 6.57 -15.11 -6.51
CA HIS A 68 6.20 -16.49 -6.20
C HIS A 68 6.51 -17.37 -7.41
N LEU A 69 7.38 -18.36 -7.23
CA LEU A 69 7.83 -19.25 -8.32
C LEU A 69 6.74 -20.19 -8.89
N TYR A 70 5.56 -20.27 -8.25
CA TYR A 70 4.46 -21.16 -8.66
C TYR A 70 3.18 -20.43 -9.11
N SER A 71 3.09 -19.11 -8.89
CA SER A 71 1.92 -18.31 -9.28
C SER A 71 2.41 -17.09 -10.05
N ARG A 72 1.90 -16.91 -11.27
CA ARG A 72 2.27 -15.83 -12.20
C ARG A 72 1.80 -14.44 -11.74
N LYS A 73 1.56 -14.25 -10.44
CA LYS A 73 1.06 -13.02 -9.83
C LYS A 73 2.19 -12.36 -9.03
N ARG A 74 2.38 -11.05 -9.25
CA ARG A 74 3.33 -10.24 -8.47
C ARG A 74 2.68 -9.94 -7.12
N CYS A 75 3.39 -10.18 -6.03
CA CYS A 75 2.92 -9.85 -4.69
C CYS A 75 3.88 -8.86 -4.04
N LEU A 76 3.34 -7.82 -3.42
CA LEU A 76 4.11 -6.93 -2.55
C LEU A 76 4.16 -7.52 -1.15
N VAL A 77 5.36 -7.58 -0.59
CA VAL A 77 5.58 -8.12 0.75
C VAL A 77 6.24 -7.03 1.59
N ARG A 78 5.84 -6.95 2.86
CA ARG A 78 6.48 -6.05 3.82
C ARG A 78 7.96 -6.41 3.91
N ALA A 79 8.83 -5.41 3.78
CA ALA A 79 10.26 -5.58 4.01
C ALA A 79 10.49 -5.85 5.51
N VAL A 80 10.29 -7.09 5.96
CA VAL A 80 10.76 -7.50 7.27
C VAL A 80 12.27 -7.58 7.17
N ARG A 81 12.99 -6.92 8.10
CA ARG A 81 14.46 -6.84 8.22
C ARG A 81 15.15 -8.22 8.38
N TYR A 82 14.85 -9.23 7.56
CA TYR A 82 15.56 -10.51 7.53
C TYR A 82 16.90 -10.43 6.80
N LEU A 83 17.16 -9.36 6.03
CA LEU A 83 18.41 -9.20 5.28
C LEU A 83 19.59 -8.67 6.12
N ALA A 84 19.39 -8.36 7.40
CA ALA A 84 20.50 -8.00 8.30
C ALA A 84 21.30 -9.22 8.81
N LEU A 85 20.73 -10.43 8.75
CA LEU A 85 21.38 -11.65 9.24
C LEU A 85 22.15 -12.42 8.16
N SER A 86 21.77 -12.28 6.87
CA SER A 86 22.44 -13.01 5.79
C SER A 86 23.79 -12.40 5.38
N ARG A 87 23.98 -11.08 5.45
CA ARG A 87 25.30 -10.46 5.19
C ARG A 87 26.34 -10.72 6.28
N ARG A 88 25.91 -10.94 7.52
CA ARG A 88 26.85 -11.21 8.65
C ARG A 88 27.29 -12.68 8.71
N LEU A 89 26.50 -13.62 8.18
CA LEU A 89 26.85 -15.05 8.16
C LEU A 89 27.71 -15.47 6.95
N LEU A 90 27.72 -14.72 5.85
CA LEU A 90 28.61 -15.00 4.71
C LEU A 90 30.04 -14.46 4.91
N HIS A 91 30.23 -13.42 5.73
CA HIS A 91 31.57 -12.89 6.01
C HIS A 91 32.33 -13.66 7.11
N SER A 92 31.61 -14.40 7.97
CA SER A 92 32.23 -15.23 9.02
C SER A 92 32.73 -16.59 8.51
N ARG A 93 32.44 -16.96 7.26
CA ARG A 93 32.75 -18.30 6.71
C ARG A 93 33.98 -18.34 5.80
N ASN A 94 34.68 -17.22 5.61
CA ASN A 94 35.85 -17.09 4.72
C ASN A 94 37.17 -16.75 5.46
N SER A 95 37.26 -16.91 6.78
CA SER A 95 38.50 -16.65 7.56
C SER A 95 39.01 -17.81 8.42
N GLN A 96 38.45 -19.03 8.29
CA GLN A 96 39.01 -20.22 8.94
C GLN A 96 39.60 -21.11 7.85
N GLY A 97 40.92 -21.08 7.76
CA GLY A 97 41.71 -21.74 6.72
C GLY A 97 41.48 -23.24 6.66
N PHE A 98 41.34 -23.72 5.42
CA PHE A 98 41.63 -25.12 5.11
C PHE A 98 43.16 -25.32 5.20
N SER A 99 43.58 -25.89 6.31
CA SER A 99 44.83 -26.64 6.46
C SER A 99 44.53 -27.62 7.57
N ILE A 100 44.42 -28.92 7.27
CA ILE A 100 45.23 -30.01 7.83
C ILE A 100 45.05 -31.26 6.93
N LEU A 101 46.19 -31.78 6.46
CA LEU A 101 46.54 -33.13 5.97
C LEU A 101 45.47 -34.04 5.33
#